data_AF-A0A942FST4-F1
#
_entry.id   AF-A0A942FST4-F1
#
_cell.length_a   1.000
_cell.length_b   1.000
_cell.length_c   1.000
_cell.angle_alpha   90.00
_cell.angle_beta   90.00
_cell.angle_gamma   90.00
#
_symmetry.space_group_name_H-M   'P 1'
#
loop_
_entity.id
_entity.type
_entity.pdbx_description
1 polymer ?
#
loop_
_entity_poly.entity_id
_entity_poly.type
_entity_poly.pdbx_seq_one_letter_code
_entity_poly.pdbx_strand_id
1 'polypeptide(L)'
;MARDTGGSATPDFAIRASKADRRSATAPQTGRNAGMFKRPYRHYNRLVEISFWIAALWLAWLVVGWIVPGSLNLPQPIRSILRIAFNLNILLAMFVATARFMRDEYAERIWQQAAQRFVNFMMIGPLALTILIALNTKQITAALPGMMPPRLLDILASEGHPAVVFFGGIAATFLTVAQFLPQLFVIFYRWSLWRDSR
;
A
#
# COMPACT_ATOMS: atom_id res chain seq x y z
N MET A 1 -67.49 -51.95 -2.61
CA MET A 1 -67.58 -50.47 -2.61
C MET A 1 -66.21 -49.93 -2.96
N ALA A 2 -66.14 -49.25 -4.09
CA ALA A 2 -64.95 -48.61 -4.63
C ALA A 2 -64.67 -47.26 -3.95
N ARG A 3 -63.39 -46.89 -3.81
CA ARG A 3 -62.94 -45.50 -3.95
C ARG A 3 -61.52 -45.47 -4.51
N ASP A 4 -61.51 -45.04 -5.76
CA ASP A 4 -60.40 -44.62 -6.57
C ASP A 4 -60.14 -43.11 -6.33
N THR A 5 -59.01 -42.64 -6.87
CA THR A 5 -58.63 -41.27 -7.26
C THR A 5 -57.97 -40.34 -6.25
N GLY A 6 -56.80 -39.82 -6.65
CA GLY A 6 -56.32 -38.52 -6.20
C GLY A 6 -54.81 -38.35 -6.21
N GLY A 7 -54.18 -38.43 -7.39
CA GLY A 7 -52.79 -38.03 -7.56
C GLY A 7 -52.61 -36.50 -7.58
N SER A 8 -51.40 -36.04 -7.25
CA SER A 8 -50.82 -34.84 -7.83
C SER A 8 -49.28 -34.96 -7.81
N ALA A 9 -48.73 -35.42 -8.93
CA ALA A 9 -47.31 -35.30 -9.21
C ALA A 9 -46.99 -33.82 -9.43
N THR A 10 -46.20 -33.22 -8.55
CA THR A 10 -45.63 -31.90 -8.75
C THR A 10 -44.50 -31.95 -9.79
N PRO A 11 -44.46 -31.02 -10.76
CA PRO A 11 -43.54 -31.06 -11.88
C PRO A 11 -42.16 -30.51 -11.49
N ASP A 12 -41.32 -31.32 -10.87
CA ASP A 12 -40.00 -30.88 -10.35
C ASP A 12 -38.85 -30.96 -11.38
N PHE A 13 -39.14 -31.20 -12.66
CA PHE A 13 -38.11 -31.46 -13.67
C PHE A 13 -37.92 -30.37 -14.74
N ALA A 14 -38.74 -29.32 -14.77
CA ALA A 14 -38.69 -28.33 -15.87
C ALA A 14 -37.65 -27.20 -15.70
N ILE A 15 -37.05 -27.01 -14.51
CA ILE A 15 -36.13 -25.87 -14.28
C ILE A 15 -34.64 -26.24 -14.52
N ARG A 16 -34.32 -27.50 -14.84
CA ARG A 16 -32.94 -27.91 -15.14
C ARG A 16 -32.53 -27.81 -16.61
N ALA A 17 -33.45 -27.63 -17.55
CA ALA A 17 -33.12 -27.57 -18.98
C ALA A 17 -32.76 -26.17 -19.51
N SER A 18 -33.03 -25.08 -18.76
CA SER A 18 -32.74 -23.70 -19.22
C SER A 18 -31.30 -23.22 -18.93
N LYS A 19 -30.50 -23.98 -18.17
CA LYS A 19 -29.13 -23.59 -17.82
C LYS A 19 -28.04 -24.14 -18.76
N ALA A 20 -28.39 -25.01 -19.71
CA ALA A 20 -27.41 -25.63 -20.60
C ALA A 20 -27.11 -24.80 -21.86
N ASP A 21 -28.04 -23.97 -22.33
CA ASP A 21 -27.95 -23.33 -23.66
C ASP A 21 -27.34 -21.90 -23.68
N ARG A 22 -26.87 -21.39 -22.54
CA ARG A 22 -26.12 -20.11 -22.49
C ARG A 22 -24.60 -20.29 -22.52
N ARG A 23 -24.09 -21.45 -22.94
CA ARG A 23 -22.64 -21.71 -23.03
C ARG A 23 -22.04 -21.48 -24.42
N SER A 24 -22.84 -21.10 -25.41
CA SER A 24 -22.41 -21.19 -26.83
C SER A 24 -22.45 -19.88 -27.62
N ALA A 25 -22.62 -18.71 -26.99
CA ALA A 25 -22.71 -17.45 -27.74
C ALA A 25 -22.07 -16.27 -27.01
N THR A 26 -20.74 -16.28 -26.93
CA THR A 26 -19.86 -15.10 -26.97
C THR A 26 -18.42 -15.57 -26.83
N ALA A 27 -17.87 -16.17 -27.89
CA ALA A 27 -16.42 -16.23 -28.02
C ALA A 27 -15.94 -14.76 -28.06
N PRO A 28 -15.12 -14.30 -27.11
CA PRO A 28 -14.70 -12.92 -27.09
C PRO A 28 -13.81 -12.68 -28.32
N GLN A 29 -14.23 -11.79 -29.22
CA GLN A 29 -13.41 -11.22 -30.30
C GLN A 29 -12.26 -10.38 -29.72
N THR A 30 -11.37 -11.01 -28.96
CA THR A 30 -10.22 -10.40 -28.26
C THR A 30 -8.93 -10.53 -29.06
N GLY A 31 -9.03 -10.78 -30.37
CA GLY A 31 -7.86 -11.11 -31.20
C GLY A 31 -7.15 -9.92 -31.86
N ARG A 32 -7.84 -8.81 -32.15
CA ARG A 32 -7.27 -7.78 -33.07
C ARG A 32 -6.82 -6.46 -32.43
N ASN A 33 -7.36 -6.08 -31.27
CA ASN A 33 -6.96 -4.86 -30.55
C ASN A 33 -6.08 -5.13 -29.32
N ALA A 34 -5.80 -6.40 -29.00
CA ALA A 34 -4.99 -6.78 -27.84
C ALA A 34 -3.53 -6.31 -27.91
N GLY A 35 -3.03 -5.89 -29.07
CA GLY A 35 -1.68 -5.35 -29.22
C GLY A 35 -1.52 -3.89 -28.75
N MET A 36 -2.58 -3.07 -28.89
CA MET A 36 -2.49 -1.62 -28.66
C MET A 36 -2.57 -1.27 -27.17
N PHE A 37 -3.43 -1.97 -26.41
CA PHE A 37 -3.56 -1.78 -24.95
C PHE A 37 -2.39 -2.36 -24.13
N LYS A 38 -1.56 -3.22 -24.71
CA LYS A 38 -0.38 -3.81 -24.02
C LYS A 38 0.76 -2.81 -23.80
N ARG A 39 0.90 -1.78 -24.64
CA ARG A 39 1.99 -0.80 -24.54
C ARG A 39 1.87 0.14 -23.33
N PRO A 40 0.73 0.82 -23.08
CA PRO A 40 0.61 1.72 -21.92
C PRO A 40 0.75 0.98 -20.59
N TYR A 41 0.13 -0.20 -20.48
CA TYR A 41 0.22 -1.03 -19.28
C TYR A 41 1.66 -1.47 -18.95
N ARG A 42 2.46 -1.85 -19.96
CA ARG A 42 3.88 -2.21 -19.75
C ARG A 42 4.70 -1.06 -19.19
N HIS A 43 4.46 0.17 -19.66
CA HIS A 43 5.15 1.35 -19.14
C HIS A 43 4.72 1.63 -17.70
N TYR A 44 3.42 1.55 -17.43
CA TYR A 44 2.88 1.69 -16.08
C TYR A 44 3.50 0.69 -15.10
N ASN A 45 3.52 -0.60 -15.45
CA ASN A 45 4.09 -1.64 -14.60
C ASN A 45 5.60 -1.44 -14.36
N ARG A 46 6.36 -0.94 -15.35
CA ARG A 46 7.77 -0.57 -15.16
C ARG A 46 7.93 0.60 -14.19
N LEU A 47 7.08 1.63 -14.28
CA LEU A 47 7.12 2.77 -13.36
C LEU A 47 6.79 2.35 -11.93
N VAL A 48 5.78 1.49 -11.76
CA VAL A 48 5.44 0.86 -10.47
C VAL A 48 6.63 0.09 -9.91
N GLU A 49 7.30 -0.70 -10.74
CA GLU A 49 8.45 -1.52 -10.31
C GLU A 49 9.65 -0.67 -9.91
N ILE A 50 10.00 0.35 -10.69
CA ILE A 50 11.06 1.31 -10.33
C ILE A 50 10.73 1.99 -9.01
N SER A 51 9.50 2.49 -8.87
CA SER A 51 9.08 3.18 -7.65
C SER A 51 9.07 2.26 -6.43
N PHE A 52 8.67 1.01 -6.62
CA PHE A 52 8.70 -0.04 -5.61
C PHE A 52 10.12 -0.31 -5.11
N TRP A 53 11.09 -0.51 -5.99
CA TRP A 53 12.47 -0.81 -5.58
C TRP A 53 13.11 0.35 -4.84
N ILE A 54 12.87 1.60 -5.28
CA ILE A 54 13.36 2.78 -4.56
C ILE A 54 12.72 2.86 -3.18
N ALA A 55 11.40 2.65 -3.06
CA ALA A 55 10.70 2.65 -1.78
C ALA A 55 11.19 1.53 -0.85
N ALA A 56 11.39 0.32 -1.37
CA ALA A 56 11.87 -0.84 -0.62
C ALA A 56 13.32 -0.64 -0.11
N LEU A 57 14.22 -0.14 -0.96
CA LEU A 57 15.59 0.19 -0.56
C LEU A 57 15.61 1.26 0.54
N TRP A 58 14.74 2.26 0.44
CA TRP A 58 14.65 3.31 1.44
C TRP A 58 14.08 2.80 2.77
N LEU A 59 13.07 1.94 2.72
CA LEU A 59 12.51 1.31 3.90
C LEU A 59 13.52 0.37 4.57
N ALA A 60 14.29 -0.38 3.78
CA ALA A 60 15.41 -1.17 4.28
C ALA A 60 16.49 -0.29 4.93
N TRP A 61 16.84 0.84 4.31
CA TRP A 61 17.77 1.82 4.87
C TRP A 61 17.30 2.34 6.22
N LEU A 62 16.01 2.70 6.35
CA LEU A 62 15.43 3.09 7.64
C LEU A 62 15.57 1.97 8.66
N VAL A 63 15.11 0.76 8.33
CA VAL A 63 15.13 -0.39 9.26
C VAL A 63 16.55 -0.68 9.74
N VAL A 64 17.54 -0.67 8.85
CA VAL A 64 18.95 -0.84 9.21
C VAL A 64 19.42 0.29 10.13
N GLY A 65 19.04 1.54 9.85
CA GLY A 65 19.38 2.69 10.68
C GLY A 65 18.77 2.64 12.09
N TRP A 66 17.58 2.04 12.20
CA TRP A 66 16.91 1.81 13.47
C TRP A 66 17.57 0.67 14.28
N ILE A 67 18.00 -0.41 13.62
CA ILE A 67 18.60 -1.57 14.29
C ILE A 67 20.07 -1.30 14.67
N VAL A 68 20.83 -0.62 13.81
CA VAL A 68 22.27 -0.36 14.01
C VAL A 68 22.54 1.14 13.93
N PRO A 69 22.35 1.89 15.04
CA PRO A 69 22.61 3.31 15.10
C PRO A 69 24.06 3.62 14.69
N GLY A 70 24.26 4.57 13.77
CA GLY A 70 25.59 4.99 13.32
C GLY A 70 26.20 4.18 12.16
N SER A 71 25.60 3.05 11.76
CA SER A 71 26.06 2.25 10.60
C SER A 71 25.92 2.96 9.25
N LEU A 72 25.10 4.01 9.18
CA LEU A 72 24.69 4.68 7.95
C LEU A 72 25.28 6.09 7.82
N ASN A 73 26.58 6.23 8.11
CA ASN A 73 27.34 7.44 7.85
C ASN A 73 27.84 7.49 6.40
N LEU A 74 26.95 7.86 5.49
CA LEU A 74 27.33 8.17 4.12
C LEU A 74 27.97 9.56 4.03
N PRO A 75 28.93 9.75 3.09
CA PRO A 75 29.39 11.06 2.67
C PRO A 75 28.21 11.99 2.33
N GLN A 76 28.32 13.26 2.76
CA GLN A 76 27.32 14.31 2.53
C GLN A 76 26.77 14.37 1.09
N PRO A 77 27.60 14.31 0.01
CA PRO A 77 27.08 14.36 -1.35
C PRO A 77 26.17 13.17 -1.69
N ILE A 78 26.52 11.97 -1.25
CA ILE A 78 25.74 10.75 -1.50
C ILE A 78 24.40 10.83 -0.76
N ARG A 79 24.41 11.31 0.49
CA ARG A 79 23.18 11.53 1.28
C ARG A 79 22.23 12.51 0.58
N SER A 80 22.77 13.58 -0.02
CA SER A 80 22.00 14.58 -0.76
C SER A 80 21.35 13.99 -2.02
N ILE A 81 22.10 13.22 -2.81
CA ILE A 81 21.59 12.53 -4.00
C ILE A 81 20.45 11.56 -3.63
N LEU A 82 20.64 10.76 -2.57
CA LEU A 82 19.60 9.82 -2.11
C LEU A 82 18.33 10.55 -1.64
N ARG A 83 18.47 11.70 -0.97
CA ARG A 83 17.32 12.54 -0.61
C ARG A 83 16.58 13.07 -1.83
N ILE A 84 17.29 13.52 -2.86
CA ILE A 84 16.68 14.00 -4.10
C ILE A 84 15.96 12.85 -4.80
N ALA A 85 16.61 11.69 -4.96
CA ALA A 85 16.02 10.50 -5.56
C ALA A 85 14.75 10.05 -4.82
N PHE A 86 14.76 10.11 -3.49
CA PHE A 86 13.60 9.81 -2.66
C PHE A 86 12.43 10.79 -2.91
N ASN A 87 12.70 12.09 -2.96
CA ASN A 87 11.67 13.09 -3.26
C ASN A 87 11.10 12.94 -4.67
N LEU A 88 11.94 12.65 -5.67
CA LEU A 88 11.49 12.30 -7.02
C LEU A 88 10.63 11.04 -7.01
N ASN A 89 10.97 10.04 -6.20
CA ASN A 89 10.17 8.83 -6.06
C ASN A 89 8.80 9.10 -5.41
N ILE A 90 8.67 10.08 -4.53
CA ILE A 90 7.36 10.48 -3.98
C ILE A 90 6.47 11.01 -5.09
N LEU A 91 6.99 11.90 -5.93
CA LEU A 91 6.25 12.42 -7.08
C LEU A 91 5.86 11.30 -8.04
N LEU A 92 6.78 10.38 -8.31
CA LEU A 92 6.52 9.19 -9.13
C LEU A 92 5.43 8.29 -8.51
N ALA A 93 5.50 8.03 -7.21
CA ALA A 93 4.52 7.21 -6.49
C ALA A 93 3.13 7.86 -6.51
N MET A 94 3.05 9.18 -6.29
CA MET A 94 1.81 9.94 -6.42
C MET A 94 1.25 9.87 -7.84
N PHE A 95 2.12 10.01 -8.85
CA PHE A 95 1.73 9.86 -10.25
C PHE A 95 1.18 8.46 -10.52
N VAL A 96 1.90 7.40 -10.13
CA VAL A 96 1.47 6.00 -10.31
C VAL A 96 0.15 5.71 -9.58
N ALA A 97 -0.04 6.27 -8.38
CA ALA A 97 -1.26 6.11 -7.60
C ALA A 97 -2.47 6.81 -8.25
N THR A 98 -2.27 7.95 -8.92
CA THR A 98 -3.35 8.78 -9.48
C THR A 98 -3.58 8.59 -10.98
N ALA A 99 -2.59 8.08 -11.74
CA ALA A 99 -2.64 7.92 -13.19
C ALA A 99 -3.61 6.79 -13.62
N ARG A 100 -4.91 7.07 -13.56
CA ARG A 100 -5.98 6.14 -13.95
C ARG A 100 -5.97 5.82 -15.44
N PHE A 101 -5.58 6.78 -16.28
CA PHE A 101 -5.54 6.62 -17.73
C PHE A 101 -4.54 5.58 -18.24
N MET A 102 -3.56 5.19 -17.41
CA MET A 102 -2.56 4.16 -17.76
C MET A 102 -2.96 2.74 -17.32
N ARG A 103 -4.05 2.61 -16.54
CA ARG A 103 -4.51 1.34 -15.97
C ARG A 103 -5.55 0.71 -16.90
N ASP A 104 -5.40 -0.59 -17.15
CA ASP A 104 -6.46 -1.41 -17.73
C ASP A 104 -7.45 -1.88 -16.65
N GLU A 105 -8.52 -2.55 -17.05
CA GLU A 105 -9.55 -3.04 -16.10
C GLU A 105 -8.99 -3.98 -15.03
N TYR A 106 -7.98 -4.78 -15.39
CA TYR A 106 -7.30 -5.68 -14.47
C TYR A 106 -6.46 -4.91 -13.45
N ALA A 107 -5.62 -3.98 -13.90
CA ALA A 107 -4.81 -3.12 -13.03
C ALA A 107 -5.66 -2.27 -12.10
N GLU A 108 -6.82 -1.80 -12.58
CA GLU A 108 -7.77 -1.03 -11.78
C GLU A 108 -8.36 -1.87 -10.64
N ARG A 109 -8.76 -3.11 -10.92
CA ARG A 109 -9.23 -4.04 -9.87
C ARG A 109 -8.17 -4.27 -8.80
N ILE A 110 -6.93 -4.52 -9.20
CA ILE A 110 -5.82 -4.71 -8.26
C ILE A 110 -5.53 -3.43 -7.48
N TRP A 111 -5.62 -2.28 -8.14
CA TRP A 111 -5.43 -0.98 -7.50
C TRP A 111 -6.47 -0.75 -6.41
N GLN A 112 -7.74 -1.06 -6.66
CA GLN A 112 -8.82 -0.96 -5.67
C GLN A 112 -8.60 -1.90 -4.48
N GLN A 113 -8.19 -3.15 -4.74
CA GLN A 113 -7.84 -4.10 -3.67
C GLN A 113 -6.65 -3.61 -2.83
N ALA A 114 -5.62 -3.06 -3.48
CA ALA A 114 -4.48 -2.49 -2.80
C ALA A 114 -4.86 -1.26 -1.96
N ALA A 115 -5.71 -0.38 -2.50
CA ALA A 115 -6.23 0.79 -1.79
C ALA A 115 -7.04 0.39 -0.55
N GLN A 116 -7.91 -0.60 -0.66
CA GLN A 116 -8.67 -1.10 0.49
C GLN A 116 -7.74 -1.66 1.57
N ARG A 117 -6.75 -2.49 1.20
CA ARG A 117 -5.75 -3.01 2.15
C ARG A 117 -4.91 -1.90 2.77
N PHE A 118 -4.54 -0.91 1.98
CA PHE A 118 -3.76 0.25 2.42
C PHE A 118 -4.54 1.09 3.45
N VAL A 119 -5.83 1.36 3.20
CA VAL A 119 -6.69 2.08 4.16
C VAL A 119 -6.85 1.28 5.45
N ASN A 120 -7.09 -0.04 5.35
CA ASN A 120 -7.16 -0.91 6.54
C ASN A 120 -5.85 -0.89 7.33
N PHE A 121 -4.71 -0.92 6.64
CA PHE A 121 -3.40 -0.79 7.28
C PHE A 121 -3.19 0.59 7.91
N MET A 122 -3.67 1.68 7.29
CA MET A 122 -3.58 3.02 7.88
C MET A 122 -4.45 3.21 9.11
N MET A 123 -5.57 2.49 9.21
CA MET A 123 -6.42 2.49 10.41
C MET A 123 -5.84 1.61 11.52
N ILE A 124 -5.41 0.39 11.20
CA ILE A 124 -5.02 -0.62 12.19
C ILE A 124 -3.54 -0.52 12.54
N GLY A 125 -2.69 -0.19 11.56
CA GLY A 125 -1.23 -0.16 11.69
C GLY A 125 -0.73 0.77 12.79
N PRO A 126 -1.13 2.05 12.83
CA PRO A 126 -0.73 2.96 13.92
C PRO A 126 -1.18 2.47 15.29
N LEU A 127 -2.39 1.90 15.39
CA LEU A 127 -2.90 1.35 16.65
C LEU A 127 -2.07 0.14 17.09
N ALA A 128 -1.79 -0.80 16.18
CA ALA A 128 -0.96 -1.97 16.44
C ALA A 128 0.47 -1.57 16.83
N LEU A 129 1.03 -0.56 16.18
CA LEU A 129 2.35 -0.01 16.51
C LEU A 129 2.34 0.61 17.91
N THR A 130 1.30 1.35 18.27
CA THR A 130 1.15 1.97 19.59
C THR A 130 1.07 0.90 20.69
N ILE A 131 0.30 -0.16 20.45
CA ILE A 131 0.22 -1.31 21.37
C ILE A 131 1.60 -1.96 21.50
N LEU A 132 2.31 -2.19 20.39
CA LEU A 132 3.63 -2.81 20.41
C LEU A 132 4.66 -1.95 21.15
N ILE A 133 4.61 -0.63 20.98
CA ILE A 133 5.44 0.33 21.73
C ILE A 133 5.08 0.28 23.22
N ALA A 134 3.78 0.32 23.56
CA ALA A 134 3.31 0.26 24.94
C ALA A 134 3.73 -1.04 25.66
N LEU A 135 3.71 -2.17 24.95
CA LEU A 135 4.18 -3.45 25.49
C LEU A 135 5.69 -3.49 25.72
N ASN A 136 6.47 -2.75 24.92
CA ASN A 136 7.93 -2.70 25.00
C ASN A 136 8.46 -1.41 25.63
N THR A 137 7.60 -0.65 26.35
CA THR A 137 7.92 0.69 26.84
C THR A 137 9.24 0.73 27.61
N LYS A 138 9.53 -0.28 28.44
CA LYS A 138 10.78 -0.36 29.25
C LYS A 138 12.05 -0.48 28.41
N GLN A 139 12.01 -1.25 27.31
CA GLN A 139 13.16 -1.40 26.42
C GLN A 139 13.35 -0.15 25.56
N ILE A 140 12.25 0.48 25.13
CA ILE A 140 12.27 1.69 24.31
C ILE A 140 12.73 2.89 25.15
N THR A 141 12.25 3.04 26.39
CA THR A 141 12.71 4.10 27.32
C THR A 141 14.16 3.94 27.74
N ALA A 142 14.68 2.72 27.84
CA ALA A 142 16.11 2.50 28.06
C ALA A 142 16.98 2.88 26.84
N ALA A 143 16.44 2.78 25.62
CA ALA A 143 17.14 3.13 24.38
C ALA A 143 17.01 4.62 23.98
N LEU A 144 15.96 5.30 24.46
CA LEU A 144 15.62 6.70 24.18
C LEU A 144 16.75 7.73 24.42
N PRO A 145 17.55 7.66 25.50
CA PRO A 145 18.63 8.61 25.75
C PRO A 145 19.73 8.59 24.67
N GLY A 146 19.92 7.46 23.97
CA GLY A 146 20.87 7.33 22.86
C GLY A 146 20.29 7.70 21.49
N MET A 147 18.97 7.89 21.40
CA MET A 147 18.24 8.12 20.14
C MET A 147 17.74 9.56 19.99
N MET A 148 17.68 10.35 21.06
CA MET A 148 17.30 11.75 20.98
C MET A 148 18.46 12.61 20.42
N PRO A 149 18.26 13.32 19.30
CA PRO A 149 19.21 14.33 18.84
C PRO A 149 19.42 15.39 19.93
N PRO A 150 20.66 15.79 20.25
CA PRO A 150 20.95 16.80 21.29
C PRO A 150 20.15 18.11 21.09
N ARG A 151 19.90 18.49 19.83
CA ARG A 151 19.09 19.66 19.46
C ARG A 151 17.65 19.63 19.96
N LEU A 152 17.03 18.45 20.12
CA LEU A 152 15.65 18.37 20.61
C LEU A 152 15.57 18.69 22.10
N LEU A 153 16.59 18.30 22.88
CA LEU A 153 16.72 18.69 24.28
C LEU A 153 16.95 20.20 24.42
N ASP A 154 17.77 20.79 23.54
CA ASP A 154 18.02 22.23 23.54
C ASP A 154 16.76 23.03 23.14
N ILE A 155 15.95 22.57 22.18
CA ILE A 155 14.69 23.22 21.78
C ILE A 155 13.63 23.12 22.89
N LEU A 156 13.54 21.97 23.56
CA LEU A 156 12.70 21.78 24.75
C LEU A 156 13.11 22.69 25.91
N ALA A 157 14.39 23.06 26.00
CA ALA A 157 14.92 23.99 26.99
C ALA A 157 14.80 25.48 26.56
N SER A 158 14.80 25.79 25.26
CA SER A 158 14.84 27.17 24.74
C SER A 158 13.48 27.77 24.39
N GLU A 159 12.48 26.98 24.02
CA GLU A 159 11.14 27.49 23.67
C GLU A 159 10.19 27.38 24.88
N GLY A 160 10.04 28.49 25.61
CA GLY A 160 9.30 28.60 26.88
C GLY A 160 7.78 28.32 26.85
N HIS A 161 7.24 27.68 25.81
CA HIS A 161 5.85 27.21 25.81
C HIS A 161 5.75 25.72 25.39
N PRO A 162 5.48 24.81 26.34
CA PRO A 162 5.38 23.37 26.05
C PRO A 162 4.31 23.03 25.00
N ALA A 163 3.30 23.91 24.83
CA ALA A 163 2.28 23.77 23.80
C ALA A 163 2.87 23.91 22.38
N VAL A 164 3.78 24.86 22.12
CA VAL A 164 4.36 25.08 20.79
C VAL A 164 5.24 23.90 20.39
N VAL A 165 6.05 23.39 21.31
CA VAL A 165 6.89 22.20 21.11
C VAL A 165 6.02 20.96 20.83
N PHE A 166 4.93 20.79 21.59
CA PHE A 166 4.01 19.67 21.40
C PHE A 166 3.27 19.72 20.05
N PHE A 167 2.66 20.86 19.69
CA PHE A 167 1.97 21.03 18.42
C PHE A 167 2.93 20.97 17.23
N GLY A 168 4.13 21.54 17.36
CA GLY A 168 5.20 21.44 16.36
C GLY A 168 5.64 19.99 16.14
N GLY A 169 5.82 19.22 17.21
CA GLY A 169 6.14 17.79 17.15
C GLY A 169 5.06 16.96 16.47
N ILE A 170 3.78 17.22 16.77
CA ILE A 170 2.65 16.56 16.11
C ILE A 170 2.62 16.89 14.62
N ALA A 171 2.72 18.18 14.26
CA ALA A 171 2.70 18.61 12.87
C ALA A 171 3.87 18.02 12.08
N ALA A 172 5.08 18.02 12.64
CA ALA A 172 6.25 17.41 12.03
C ALA A 172 6.07 15.90 11.84
N THR A 173 5.52 15.19 12.83
CA THR A 173 5.23 13.76 12.75
C THR A 173 4.21 13.47 11.66
N PHE A 174 3.11 14.25 11.62
CA PHE A 174 2.07 14.08 10.62
C PHE A 174 2.58 14.31 9.20
N LEU A 175 3.34 15.40 8.97
CA LEU A 175 3.96 15.68 7.67
C LEU A 175 4.95 14.59 7.27
N THR A 176 5.75 14.12 8.22
CA THR A 176 6.72 13.04 8.00
C THR A 176 6.00 11.76 7.59
N VAL A 177 4.97 11.33 8.32
CA VAL A 177 4.17 10.14 8.01
C VAL A 177 3.47 10.30 6.66
N ALA A 178 2.85 11.46 6.40
CA ALA A 178 2.16 11.77 5.15
C ALA A 178 3.09 11.63 3.94
N GLN A 179 4.36 12.04 4.08
CA GLN A 179 5.37 11.93 3.03
C GLN A 179 5.65 10.48 2.62
N PHE A 180 5.48 9.50 3.53
CA PHE A 180 5.70 8.08 3.25
C PHE A 180 4.47 7.36 2.65
N LEU A 181 3.27 7.94 2.77
CA LEU A 181 2.03 7.28 2.32
C LEU A 181 2.05 6.85 0.85
N PRO A 182 2.51 7.67 -0.12
CA PRO A 182 2.54 7.26 -1.52
C PRO A 182 3.44 6.06 -1.76
N GLN A 183 4.57 5.98 -1.04
CA GLN A 183 5.54 4.90 -1.19
C GLN A 183 5.02 3.60 -0.59
N LEU A 184 4.42 3.67 0.60
CA LEU A 184 3.73 2.54 1.20
C LEU A 184 2.62 2.02 0.27
N PHE A 185 1.82 2.92 -0.32
CA PHE A 185 0.81 2.53 -1.29
C PHE A 185 1.40 1.75 -2.48
N VAL A 186 2.50 2.21 -3.08
CA VAL A 186 3.18 1.50 -4.16
C VAL A 186 3.66 0.10 -3.73
N ILE A 187 4.15 -0.04 -2.50
CA ILE A 187 4.53 -1.34 -1.92
C ILE A 187 3.31 -2.27 -1.82
N PHE A 188 2.19 -1.80 -1.26
CA PHE A 188 0.94 -2.58 -1.19
C PHE A 188 0.39 -2.94 -2.56
N TYR A 189 0.50 -2.02 -3.52
CA TYR A 189 0.06 -2.25 -4.90
C TYR A 189 0.90 -3.32 -5.59
N ARG A 190 2.24 -3.22 -5.53
CA ARG A 190 3.14 -4.23 -6.11
C ARG A 190 2.99 -5.58 -5.44
N TRP A 191 2.83 -5.61 -4.11
CA TRP A 191 2.54 -6.83 -3.37
C TRP A 191 1.23 -7.49 -3.83
N SER A 192 0.20 -6.69 -4.09
CA SER A 192 -1.08 -7.19 -4.58
C SER A 192 -0.97 -7.74 -6.00
N LEU A 193 -0.21 -7.08 -6.88
CA LEU A 193 0.13 -7.59 -8.23
C LEU A 193 0.85 -8.95 -8.17
N TRP A 194 1.82 -9.11 -7.26
CA TRP A 194 2.54 -10.37 -7.09
C TRP A 194 1.67 -11.51 -6.57
N ARG A 195 0.69 -11.22 -5.71
CA ARG A 195 -0.24 -12.23 -5.20
C ARG A 195 -1.20 -12.72 -6.28
N ASP A 196 -1.70 -11.82 -7.13
CA ASP A 196 -2.68 -12.15 -8.17
C ASP A 196 -2.04 -12.82 -9.41
N SER A 197 -0.73 -12.68 -9.59
CA SER A 197 0.02 -13.35 -10.67
C SER A 197 0.35 -14.83 -10.37
N ARG A 198 -0.03 -15.36 -9.20
CA ARG A 198 0.15 -16.75 -8.78
C ARG A 198 -1.18 -17.49 -8.82
#